data_AF-A0A9P8MKQ4-F1
#
_entry.id   AF-A0A9P8MKQ4-F1
#
_cell.length_a   1.000
_cell.length_b   1.000
_cell.length_c   1.000
_cell.angle_alpha   90.00
_cell.angle_beta   90.00
_cell.angle_gamma   90.00
#
_symmetry.space_group_name_H-M   'P 1'
#
loop_
_entity.id
_entity.type
_entity.pdbx_description
1 polymer ?
#
loop_
_entity_poly.entity_id
_entity_poly.type
_entity_poly.pdbx_seq_one_letter_code
_entity_poly.pdbx_strand_id
1 'polypeptide(L)'
;MYDSVENPLRKVTGAALHNPLLLSSIIALSARHLANARLPVLQPGEASPSSTCCSTDHTALLFKHKTLKGISDAVQDPKLRMIDTTVASALLLVFLNLLESGRDDWNTHLEGMKSIMSQIEVPLERKGTSSQGLGLCVTGLRDFVVRQIYVIEVLGATYTNPKMLLSPSTSPPTATKLLQEKLEHSYLGCPGYILHALGVFSSCRDFLVSPGLKSEKNLEANIERACSMLTCTEKFDSRAWAAALPQMSSAPVHVDELAILAEVYKIGAQIFGRRVIDALVGETTVQNKDHLVHRLVGLIQALLHATKYRQGADNLGNKYTKGNLAGYAWNVSVEVVL
;
A
#
# COMPACT_ATOMS: atom_id res chain seq x y z
N MET A 1 -2.83 -3.61 -8.48
CA MET A 1 -3.57 -4.84 -8.14
C MET A 1 -4.12 -5.50 -9.40
N TYR A 2 -3.90 -6.80 -9.59
CA TYR A 2 -4.42 -7.55 -10.74
C TYR A 2 -5.93 -7.80 -10.62
N ASP A 3 -6.61 -7.75 -11.76
CA ASP A 3 -8.05 -7.92 -11.83
C ASP A 3 -8.41 -9.39 -12.10
N SER A 4 -8.68 -10.13 -11.03
CA SER A 4 -9.10 -11.53 -11.06
C SER A 4 -10.36 -11.76 -10.22
N VAL A 5 -10.99 -12.93 -10.38
CA VAL A 5 -12.17 -13.34 -9.57
C VAL A 5 -11.84 -13.49 -8.08
N GLU A 6 -10.56 -13.73 -7.75
CA GLU A 6 -10.07 -13.85 -6.38
C GLU A 6 -9.73 -12.49 -5.74
N ASN A 7 -9.79 -11.39 -6.51
CA ASN A 7 -9.54 -10.05 -6.00
C ASN A 7 -10.55 -9.70 -4.88
N PRO A 8 -10.10 -9.46 -3.64
CA PRO A 8 -10.96 -9.13 -2.51
C PRO A 8 -11.80 -7.86 -2.73
N LEU A 9 -11.27 -6.88 -3.48
CA LEU A 9 -11.98 -5.62 -3.78
C LEU A 9 -13.18 -5.81 -4.72
N ARG A 10 -13.19 -6.86 -5.57
CA ARG A 10 -14.38 -7.20 -6.35
C ARG A 10 -15.54 -7.63 -5.45
N LYS A 11 -15.25 -8.40 -4.40
CA LYS A 11 -16.24 -8.83 -3.40
C LYS A 11 -16.78 -7.64 -2.62
N VAL A 12 -15.91 -6.69 -2.27
CA VAL A 12 -16.28 -5.41 -1.61
C VAL A 12 -17.22 -4.59 -2.49
N THR A 13 -16.97 -4.52 -3.81
CA THR A 13 -17.82 -3.76 -4.75
C THR A 13 -19.24 -4.32 -4.83
N GLY A 14 -19.39 -5.64 -4.85
CA GLY A 14 -20.71 -6.28 -4.81
C GLY A 14 -21.47 -6.01 -3.51
N ALA A 15 -20.78 -6.07 -2.37
CA ALA A 15 -21.37 -5.81 -1.06
C ALA A 15 -21.84 -4.35 -0.87
N ALA A 16 -21.25 -3.40 -1.60
CA ALA A 16 -21.59 -1.98 -1.50
C ALA A 16 -23.04 -1.67 -1.91
N LEU A 17 -23.65 -2.47 -2.79
CA LEU A 17 -25.04 -2.30 -3.22
C LEU A 17 -26.04 -2.36 -2.05
N HIS A 18 -25.67 -3.05 -0.97
CA HIS A 18 -26.52 -3.25 0.20
C HIS A 18 -26.00 -2.54 1.45
N ASN A 19 -24.93 -1.75 1.34
CA ASN A 19 -24.32 -1.07 2.48
C ASN A 19 -24.01 0.40 2.15
N PRO A 20 -24.83 1.36 2.63
CA PRO A 20 -24.67 2.79 2.33
C PRO A 20 -23.34 3.40 2.78
N LEU A 21 -22.78 2.89 3.89
CA LEU A 21 -21.48 3.33 4.39
C LEU A 21 -20.37 2.92 3.42
N LEU A 22 -20.34 1.65 3.04
CA LEU A 22 -19.37 1.11 2.09
C LEU A 22 -19.48 1.78 0.72
N LEU A 23 -20.71 1.95 0.22
CA LEU A 23 -20.95 2.67 -1.03
C LEU A 23 -20.41 4.10 -0.97
N SER A 24 -20.64 4.81 0.14
CA SER A 24 -20.13 6.17 0.32
C SER A 24 -18.61 6.21 0.27
N SER A 25 -17.92 5.25 0.89
CA SER A 25 -16.46 5.17 0.88
C SER A 25 -15.90 4.90 -0.52
N ILE A 26 -16.54 4.01 -1.30
CA ILE A 26 -16.17 3.72 -2.68
C ILE A 26 -16.35 4.95 -3.57
N ILE A 27 -17.47 5.68 -3.44
CA ILE A 27 -17.72 6.89 -4.21
C ILE A 27 -16.69 7.97 -3.87
N ALA A 28 -16.37 8.16 -2.58
CA ALA A 28 -15.38 9.14 -2.16
C ALA A 28 -14.00 8.84 -2.78
N LEU A 29 -13.53 7.60 -2.66
CA LEU A 29 -12.25 7.16 -3.22
C LEU A 29 -12.21 7.30 -4.75
N SER A 30 -13.27 6.84 -5.43
CA SER A 30 -13.35 6.89 -6.90
C SER A 30 -13.40 8.32 -7.42
N ALA A 31 -14.13 9.21 -6.76
CA ALA A 31 -14.22 10.62 -7.15
C ALA A 31 -12.89 11.35 -6.97
N ARG A 32 -12.17 11.07 -5.86
CA ARG A 32 -10.81 11.61 -5.66
C ARG A 32 -9.84 11.08 -6.71
N HIS A 33 -9.87 9.78 -6.97
CA HIS A 33 -9.04 9.15 -8.00
C HIS A 33 -9.26 9.80 -9.38
N LEU A 34 -10.53 9.99 -9.76
CA LEU A 34 -10.90 10.65 -11.01
C LEU A 34 -10.44 12.12 -11.05
N ALA A 35 -10.48 12.83 -9.93
CA ALA A 35 -9.98 14.19 -9.84
C ALA A 35 -8.45 14.25 -10.04
N ASN A 36 -7.70 13.35 -9.40
CA ASN A 36 -6.24 13.26 -9.55
C ASN A 36 -5.83 12.88 -10.98
N ALA A 37 -6.54 11.94 -11.60
CA ALA A 37 -6.28 11.52 -12.99
C ALA A 37 -6.47 12.64 -14.03
N ARG A 38 -7.16 13.73 -13.68
CA ARG A 38 -7.38 14.90 -14.53
C ARG A 38 -6.31 15.98 -14.35
N LEU A 39 -5.44 15.85 -13.35
CA LEU A 39 -4.32 16.76 -13.18
C LEU A 39 -3.24 16.44 -14.22
N PRO A 40 -2.81 17.42 -15.04
CA PRO A 40 -1.62 17.22 -15.86
C PRO A 40 -0.43 16.95 -14.94
N VAL A 41 0.42 15.98 -15.30
CA VAL A 41 1.72 15.76 -14.65
C VAL A 41 2.49 17.07 -14.74
N LEU A 42 2.57 17.80 -13.63
CA LEU A 42 3.15 19.13 -13.58
C LEU A 42 4.60 19.07 -14.08
N GLN A 43 4.88 19.72 -15.21
CA GLN A 43 6.25 20.05 -15.56
C GLN A 43 6.71 21.20 -14.66
N PRO A 44 7.96 21.17 -14.15
CA PRO A 44 8.46 22.27 -13.32
C PRO A 44 8.50 23.56 -14.14
N GLY A 45 7.66 24.55 -13.81
CA GLY A 45 7.72 25.90 -14.38
C GLY A 45 6.43 26.44 -15.01
N GLU A 46 5.39 25.63 -15.20
CA GLU A 46 4.10 26.12 -15.70
C GLU A 46 3.18 26.48 -14.54
N ALA A 47 2.63 27.70 -14.58
CA ALA A 47 1.69 28.18 -13.59
C ALA A 47 0.47 27.24 -13.50
N SER A 48 0.17 26.82 -12.27
CA SER A 48 -0.94 25.94 -11.94
C SER A 48 -2.23 26.42 -12.63
N PRO A 49 -2.90 25.59 -13.46
CA PRO A 49 -4.20 25.96 -13.97
C PRO A 49 -5.11 26.17 -12.75
N SER A 50 -5.66 27.37 -12.63
CA SER A 50 -6.55 27.77 -11.55
C SER A 50 -7.54 26.64 -11.24
N SER A 51 -7.49 26.12 -10.01
CA SER A 51 -8.29 25.00 -9.53
C SER A 51 -9.77 25.38 -9.59
N THR A 52 -10.39 25.20 -10.74
CA THR A 52 -11.84 25.16 -10.81
C THR A 52 -12.23 23.89 -10.08
N CYS A 53 -12.66 24.02 -8.83
CA CYS A 53 -13.19 22.92 -8.01
C CYS A 53 -14.17 22.13 -8.89
N CYS A 54 -13.71 20.98 -9.38
CA CYS A 54 -14.51 20.21 -10.33
C CYS A 54 -15.66 19.58 -9.54
N SER A 55 -16.78 19.28 -10.21
CA SER A 55 -17.88 18.53 -9.59
C SER A 55 -17.40 17.24 -8.90
N THR A 56 -16.30 16.66 -9.37
CA THR A 56 -15.60 15.51 -8.77
C THR A 56 -14.98 15.79 -7.41
N ASP A 57 -14.38 16.97 -7.18
CA ASP A 57 -13.82 17.35 -5.87
C ASP A 57 -14.93 17.50 -4.83
N HIS A 58 -16.02 18.17 -5.21
CA HIS A 58 -17.19 18.31 -4.36
C HIS A 58 -17.80 16.95 -4.03
N THR A 59 -17.93 16.04 -5.01
CA THR A 59 -18.39 14.67 -4.77
C THR A 59 -17.47 13.92 -3.80
N ALA A 60 -16.15 13.99 -4.00
CA ALA A 60 -15.19 13.33 -3.12
C ALA A 60 -15.34 13.80 -1.66
N LEU A 61 -15.41 15.12 -1.45
CA LEU A 61 -15.57 15.71 -0.11
C LEU A 61 -16.91 15.34 0.54
N LEU A 62 -18.02 15.43 -0.20
CA LEU A 62 -19.35 15.10 0.31
C LEU A 62 -19.41 13.65 0.79
N PHE A 63 -18.90 12.72 -0.02
CA PHE A 63 -18.94 11.29 0.31
C PHE A 63 -17.87 10.90 1.34
N LYS A 64 -16.73 11.60 1.41
CA LYS A 64 -15.79 11.50 2.53
C LYS A 64 -16.46 11.86 3.84
N HIS A 65 -17.18 12.99 3.88
CA HIS A 65 -17.92 13.42 5.07
C HIS A 65 -18.98 12.39 5.49
N LYS A 66 -19.79 11.88 4.54
CA LYS A 66 -20.77 10.81 4.82
C LYS A 66 -20.12 9.56 5.37
N THR A 67 -18.97 9.17 4.83
CA THR A 67 -18.20 8.00 5.28
C THR A 67 -17.69 8.19 6.70
N LEU A 68 -17.09 9.34 7.00
CA LEU A 68 -16.59 9.68 8.34
C LEU A 68 -17.73 9.65 9.37
N LYS A 69 -18.87 10.26 9.05
CA LYS A 69 -20.05 10.23 9.91
C LYS A 69 -20.54 8.80 10.15
N GLY A 70 -20.69 8.00 9.08
CA GLY A 70 -21.15 6.63 9.20
C GLY A 70 -20.18 5.72 9.96
N ILE A 71 -18.86 5.91 9.83
CA ILE A 71 -17.86 5.20 10.66
C ILE A 71 -17.98 5.64 12.11
N SER A 72 -18.12 6.94 12.38
CA SER A 72 -18.31 7.44 13.75
C SER A 72 -19.52 6.80 14.42
N ASP A 73 -20.66 6.74 13.71
CA ASP A 73 -21.89 6.11 14.20
C ASP A 73 -21.68 4.59 14.39
N ALA A 74 -21.06 3.91 13.42
CA ALA A 74 -20.80 2.47 13.48
C ALA A 74 -19.82 2.09 14.58
N VAL A 75 -18.82 2.92 14.87
CA VAL A 75 -17.89 2.70 15.98
C VAL A 75 -18.61 2.88 17.31
N GLN A 76 -19.68 3.66 17.44
CA GLN A 76 -20.42 3.78 18.71
C GLN A 76 -21.34 2.58 18.99
N ASP A 77 -21.72 1.80 17.97
CA ASP A 77 -22.56 0.61 18.09
C ASP A 77 -21.71 -0.69 18.04
N PRO A 78 -21.64 -1.49 19.13
CA PRO A 78 -20.89 -2.75 19.16
C PRO A 78 -21.29 -3.75 18.06
N LYS A 79 -22.52 -3.71 17.55
CA LYS A 79 -22.97 -4.61 16.48
C LYS A 79 -22.48 -4.17 15.12
N LEU A 80 -22.46 -2.86 14.85
CA LEU A 80 -22.03 -2.29 13.57
C LEU A 80 -20.51 -2.21 13.44
N ARG A 81 -19.81 -2.02 14.57
CA ARG A 81 -18.34 -2.02 14.65
C ARG A 81 -17.72 -3.33 14.15
N MET A 82 -18.45 -4.44 14.29
CA MET A 82 -17.97 -5.81 14.00
C MET A 82 -18.21 -6.28 12.55
N ILE A 83 -18.86 -5.45 11.73
CA ILE A 83 -19.22 -5.82 10.36
C ILE A 83 -18.03 -5.53 9.44
N ASP A 84 -17.63 -6.51 8.60
CA ASP A 84 -16.47 -6.34 7.71
C ASP A 84 -16.63 -5.18 6.72
N THR A 85 -17.86 -4.78 6.39
CA THR A 85 -18.13 -3.59 5.57
C THR A 85 -17.66 -2.31 6.25
N THR A 86 -17.74 -2.23 7.59
CA THR A 86 -17.23 -1.10 8.38
C THR A 86 -15.71 -1.07 8.30
N VAL A 87 -15.05 -2.23 8.46
CA VAL A 87 -13.58 -2.37 8.32
C VAL A 87 -13.12 -2.03 6.90
N ALA A 88 -13.80 -2.53 5.88
CA ALA A 88 -13.50 -2.21 4.48
C ALA A 88 -13.70 -0.72 4.19
N SER A 89 -14.74 -0.09 4.74
CA SER A 89 -14.97 1.36 4.59
C SER A 89 -13.86 2.17 5.26
N ALA A 90 -13.38 1.74 6.42
CA ALA A 90 -12.25 2.36 7.11
C ALA A 90 -10.95 2.23 6.28
N LEU A 91 -10.67 1.05 5.72
CA LEU A 91 -9.52 0.85 4.83
C LEU A 91 -9.57 1.77 3.60
N LEU A 92 -10.73 1.88 2.94
CA LEU A 92 -10.92 2.75 1.79
C LEU A 92 -10.73 4.23 2.15
N LEU A 93 -11.07 4.63 3.38
CA LEU A 93 -10.81 5.97 3.87
C LEU A 93 -9.31 6.23 4.10
N VAL A 94 -8.54 5.23 4.55
CA VAL A 94 -7.07 5.33 4.61
C VAL A 94 -6.50 5.54 3.21
N PHE A 95 -6.93 4.75 2.22
CA PHE A 95 -6.50 4.95 0.83
C PHE A 95 -6.89 6.32 0.28
N LEU A 96 -8.08 6.82 0.62
CA LEU A 96 -8.50 8.16 0.24
C LEU A 96 -7.60 9.24 0.85
N ASN A 97 -7.23 9.11 2.14
CA ASN A 97 -6.34 10.05 2.80
C ASN A 97 -4.94 10.06 2.15
N LEU A 98 -4.41 8.88 1.82
CA LEU A 98 -3.14 8.74 1.09
C LEU A 98 -3.18 9.44 -0.29
N LEU A 99 -4.31 9.40 -1.01
CA LEU A 99 -4.48 10.10 -2.29
C LEU A 99 -4.69 11.62 -2.18
N GLU A 100 -5.12 12.11 -1.02
CA GLU A 100 -5.53 13.51 -0.86
C GLU A 100 -4.41 14.44 -0.42
N SER A 101 -3.59 14.02 0.53
CA SER A 101 -2.57 14.91 1.06
C SER A 101 -1.22 14.25 1.28
N GLY A 102 -1.18 12.92 1.44
CA GLY A 102 0.04 12.18 1.81
C GLY A 102 0.70 12.69 3.10
N ARG A 103 0.07 13.65 3.80
CA ARG A 103 0.60 14.22 5.03
C ARG A 103 0.43 13.21 6.14
N ASP A 104 1.18 13.48 7.18
CA ASP A 104 1.37 12.73 8.41
C ASP A 104 0.09 12.38 9.22
N ASP A 105 -1.13 12.54 8.68
CA ASP A 105 -2.41 12.21 9.31
C ASP A 105 -2.94 10.79 8.97
N TRP A 106 -2.37 10.13 7.96
CA TRP A 106 -2.70 8.74 7.62
C TRP A 106 -2.49 7.77 8.80
N ASN A 107 -1.50 8.04 9.66
CA ASN A 107 -1.17 7.21 10.82
C ASN A 107 -2.33 7.16 11.84
N THR A 108 -3.05 8.26 12.02
CA THR A 108 -4.19 8.36 12.96
C THR A 108 -5.35 7.52 12.46
N HIS A 109 -5.63 7.57 11.15
CA HIS A 109 -6.63 6.72 10.54
C HIS A 109 -6.26 5.23 10.61
N LEU A 110 -4.97 4.92 10.45
CA LEU A 110 -4.46 3.56 10.54
C LEU A 110 -4.56 2.99 11.96
N GLU A 111 -4.21 3.77 12.99
CA GLU A 111 -4.40 3.37 14.40
C GLU A 111 -5.88 3.19 14.74
N GLY A 112 -6.75 4.07 14.24
CA GLY A 112 -8.19 3.91 14.39
C GLY A 112 -8.69 2.58 13.81
N MET A 113 -8.18 2.19 12.65
CA MET A 113 -8.52 0.91 12.02
C MET A 113 -7.97 -0.28 12.81
N LYS A 114 -6.72 -0.23 13.31
CA LYS A 114 -6.17 -1.27 14.20
C LYS A 114 -7.02 -1.43 15.46
N SER A 115 -7.47 -0.31 16.05
CA SER A 115 -8.32 -0.32 17.24
C SER A 115 -9.69 -0.96 16.95
N ILE A 116 -10.30 -0.67 15.80
CA ILE A 116 -11.52 -1.36 15.37
C ILE A 116 -11.27 -2.86 15.23
N MET A 117 -10.15 -3.25 14.61
CA MET A 117 -9.84 -4.67 14.34
C MET A 117 -9.48 -5.47 15.59
N SER A 118 -8.77 -4.90 16.56
CA SER A 118 -8.43 -5.60 17.82
C SER A 118 -9.68 -5.91 18.65
N GLN A 119 -10.73 -5.12 18.49
CA GLN A 119 -12.02 -5.34 19.14
C GLN A 119 -12.86 -6.42 18.44
N ILE A 120 -12.50 -6.78 17.20
CA ILE A 120 -13.17 -7.83 16.41
C ILE A 120 -12.73 -9.24 16.81
N GLU A 121 -11.57 -9.40 17.46
CA GLU A 121 -10.99 -10.71 17.82
C GLU A 121 -11.68 -11.43 19.00
N VAL A 122 -12.77 -10.89 19.57
CA VAL A 122 -13.57 -11.56 20.61
C VAL A 122 -15.04 -11.54 20.16
N PRO A 123 -15.72 -12.68 19.85
CA PRO A 123 -15.62 -13.99 20.49
C PRO A 123 -15.52 -15.21 19.54
N LEU A 124 -14.61 -16.14 19.86
CA LEU A 124 -14.74 -17.54 19.45
C LEU A 124 -15.99 -18.16 20.11
N GLU A 125 -16.62 -19.10 19.41
CA GLU A 125 -17.75 -19.94 19.83
C GLU A 125 -19.18 -19.40 19.65
N ARG A 126 -19.63 -19.36 18.39
CA ARG A 126 -20.97 -19.88 18.08
C ARG A 126 -20.88 -20.90 16.96
N LYS A 127 -20.77 -22.17 17.35
CA LYS A 127 -21.13 -23.32 16.51
C LYS A 127 -22.62 -23.18 16.16
N GLY A 128 -22.93 -23.03 14.87
CA GLY A 128 -24.32 -23.10 14.41
C GLY A 128 -24.53 -22.57 12.99
N THR A 129 -24.88 -23.50 12.10
CA THR A 129 -25.67 -23.32 10.87
C THR A 129 -25.07 -22.54 9.67
N SER A 130 -24.59 -23.34 8.70
CA SER A 130 -24.78 -23.17 7.23
C SER A 130 -24.50 -21.80 6.56
N SER A 131 -23.32 -21.21 6.77
CA SER A 131 -22.86 -20.05 5.97
C SER A 131 -21.41 -20.17 5.47
N GLN A 132 -21.02 -21.37 5.02
CA GLN A 132 -19.66 -21.71 4.56
C GLN A 132 -19.09 -20.72 3.52
N GLY A 133 -19.90 -20.09 2.66
CA GLY A 133 -19.44 -19.10 1.68
C GLY A 133 -19.22 -17.68 2.23
N LEU A 134 -20.07 -17.23 3.16
CA LEU A 134 -19.96 -15.89 3.74
C LEU A 134 -18.81 -15.83 4.75
N GLY A 135 -18.65 -16.88 5.58
CA GLY A 135 -17.53 -17.00 6.53
C GLY A 135 -16.15 -17.02 5.85
N LEU A 136 -16.02 -17.67 4.69
CA LEU A 136 -14.77 -17.65 3.90
C LEU A 136 -14.50 -16.29 3.24
N CYS A 137 -15.55 -15.57 2.81
CA CYS A 137 -15.46 -14.21 2.29
C CYS A 137 -15.01 -13.20 3.37
N VAL A 138 -15.55 -13.36 4.58
CA VAL A 138 -15.19 -12.60 5.81
C VAL A 138 -13.71 -12.79 6.15
N THR A 139 -13.23 -14.05 6.18
CA THR A 139 -11.81 -14.35 6.46
C THR A 139 -10.88 -13.78 5.38
N GLY A 140 -11.21 -13.94 4.10
CA GLY A 140 -10.37 -13.43 3.00
C GLY A 140 -10.27 -11.91 2.94
N LEU A 141 -11.34 -11.18 3.28
CA LEU A 141 -11.31 -9.72 3.39
C LEU A 141 -10.49 -9.25 4.59
N ARG A 142 -10.58 -9.94 5.73
CA ARG A 142 -9.78 -9.63 6.92
C ARG A 142 -8.29 -9.84 6.68
N ASP A 143 -7.90 -10.98 6.10
CA ASP A 143 -6.51 -11.26 5.73
C ASP A 143 -5.98 -10.20 4.76
N PHE A 144 -6.82 -9.78 3.81
CA PHE A 144 -6.49 -8.69 2.89
C PHE A 144 -6.26 -7.37 3.64
N VAL A 145 -7.17 -6.97 4.53
CA VAL A 145 -7.05 -5.72 5.32
C VAL A 145 -5.81 -5.75 6.20
N VAL A 146 -5.54 -6.84 6.93
CA VAL A 146 -4.33 -7.01 7.75
C VAL A 146 -3.07 -6.82 6.88
N ARG A 147 -3.05 -7.41 5.68
CA ARG A 147 -1.94 -7.23 4.74
C ARG A 147 -1.81 -5.77 4.29
N GLN A 148 -2.91 -5.08 4.00
CA GLN A 148 -2.85 -3.66 3.61
C GLN A 148 -2.36 -2.77 4.75
N ILE A 149 -2.78 -3.04 5.99
CA ILE A 149 -2.26 -2.36 7.18
C ILE A 149 -0.75 -2.49 7.23
N TYR A 150 -0.23 -3.72 7.16
CA TYR A 150 1.21 -3.96 7.21
C TYR A 150 1.97 -3.21 6.11
N VAL A 151 1.45 -3.23 4.87
CA VAL A 151 2.05 -2.50 3.75
C VAL A 151 2.10 -1.00 4.01
N ILE A 152 0.98 -0.41 4.42
CA ILE A 152 0.87 1.04 4.68
C ILE A 152 1.77 1.44 5.85
N GLU A 153 1.83 0.64 6.92
CA GLU A 153 2.72 0.90 8.05
C GLU A 153 4.18 0.92 7.66
N VAL A 154 4.65 -0.09 6.93
CA VAL A 154 6.06 -0.22 6.57
C VAL A 154 6.48 0.87 5.59
N LEU A 155 5.68 1.10 4.55
CA LEU A 155 5.98 2.15 3.58
C LEU A 155 5.86 3.53 4.23
N GLY A 156 4.79 3.77 4.98
CA GLY A 156 4.61 5.00 5.73
C GLY A 156 5.79 5.27 6.67
N ALA A 157 6.21 4.29 7.47
CA ALA A 157 7.41 4.42 8.30
C ALA A 157 8.68 4.74 7.51
N THR A 158 8.79 4.25 6.28
CA THR A 158 9.93 4.53 5.40
C THR A 158 9.93 5.99 4.92
N TYR A 159 8.76 6.53 4.56
CA TYR A 159 8.61 7.86 3.96
C TYR A 159 8.43 9.00 4.97
N THR A 160 7.99 8.71 6.19
CA THR A 160 7.74 9.73 7.22
C THR A 160 8.90 9.90 8.20
N ASN A 161 8.78 10.92 9.06
CA ASN A 161 9.74 11.15 10.14
C ASN A 161 9.83 9.95 11.11
N PRO A 162 10.98 9.75 11.78
CA PRO A 162 11.14 8.71 12.80
C PRO A 162 10.07 8.81 13.90
N LYS A 163 9.61 7.66 14.41
CA LYS A 163 8.58 7.52 15.48
C LYS A 163 7.18 8.04 15.17
N MET A 164 6.85 8.24 13.91
CA MET A 164 5.51 8.65 13.52
C MET A 164 4.46 7.57 13.69
N LEU A 165 4.88 6.30 13.75
CA LEU A 165 4.00 5.19 14.13
C LEU A 165 3.76 5.22 15.64
N LEU A 166 2.50 5.41 16.02
CA LEU A 166 2.07 5.46 17.42
C LEU A 166 2.18 4.07 18.09
N SER A 167 1.86 3.01 17.35
CA SER A 167 1.98 1.62 17.80
C SER A 167 2.53 0.73 16.67
N PRO A 168 3.80 0.31 16.71
CA PRO A 168 4.31 -0.66 15.75
C PRO A 168 3.49 -1.95 15.86
N SER A 169 2.99 -2.49 14.73
CA SER A 169 2.30 -3.77 14.74
C SER A 169 3.15 -4.84 15.43
N THR A 170 2.53 -5.55 16.39
CA THR A 170 3.14 -6.67 17.09
C THR A 170 3.34 -7.82 16.13
N SER A 171 4.55 -7.92 15.59
CA SER A 171 5.06 -8.93 14.66
C SER A 171 4.60 -8.81 13.19
N PRO A 172 5.52 -8.93 12.22
CA PRO A 172 5.14 -9.16 10.84
C PRO A 172 4.32 -10.46 10.75
N PRO A 173 3.41 -10.60 9.77
CA PRO A 173 2.87 -11.91 9.44
C PRO A 173 4.04 -12.87 9.29
N THR A 174 3.98 -14.08 9.88
CA THR A 174 5.09 -15.04 9.89
C THR A 174 5.76 -15.07 8.51
N ALA A 175 7.10 -14.99 8.44
CA ALA A 175 7.83 -14.85 7.17
C ALA A 175 7.35 -15.83 6.08
N THR A 176 6.93 -17.03 6.49
CA THR A 176 6.31 -18.06 5.63
C THR A 176 5.00 -17.63 4.95
N LYS A 177 4.13 -16.86 5.62
CA LYS A 177 2.89 -16.28 5.05
C LYS A 177 3.15 -15.04 4.18
N LEU A 178 4.24 -14.30 4.45
CA LEU A 178 4.68 -13.21 3.58
C LEU A 178 5.23 -13.75 2.26
N LEU A 179 5.89 -14.92 2.26
CA LEU A 179 6.44 -15.58 1.07
C LEU A 179 5.38 -16.26 0.18
N GLN A 180 4.21 -16.60 0.72
CA GLN A 180 3.09 -17.16 -0.04
C GLN A 180 2.30 -16.04 -0.72
N GLU A 181 2.99 -15.25 -1.56
CA GLU A 181 2.43 -14.08 -2.24
C GLU A 181 1.50 -14.50 -3.37
N LYS A 182 0.19 -14.29 -3.16
CA LYS A 182 -0.73 -14.15 -4.29
C LYS A 182 -0.64 -12.73 -4.81
N LEU A 183 -0.22 -12.58 -6.07
CA LEU A 183 -0.14 -11.29 -6.76
C LEU A 183 -1.46 -10.49 -6.70
N GLU A 184 -2.58 -11.20 -6.65
CA GLU A 184 -3.95 -10.69 -6.51
C GLU A 184 -4.20 -9.95 -5.19
N HIS A 185 -3.35 -10.16 -4.18
CA HIS A 185 -3.42 -9.50 -2.87
C HIS A 185 -2.36 -8.41 -2.68
N SER A 186 -1.47 -8.23 -3.68
CA SER A 186 -0.48 -7.15 -3.67
C SER A 186 -1.10 -5.88 -4.27
N TYR A 187 -1.47 -4.95 -3.40
CA TYR A 187 -2.08 -3.67 -3.82
C TYR A 187 -1.05 -2.79 -4.54
N LEU A 188 0.14 -2.62 -3.94
CA LEU A 188 1.23 -1.78 -4.44
C LEU A 188 2.29 -2.54 -5.26
N GLY A 189 2.24 -3.88 -5.30
CA GLY A 189 3.18 -4.67 -6.09
C GLY A 189 4.59 -4.80 -5.49
N CYS A 190 4.83 -4.27 -4.28
CA CYS A 190 6.10 -4.44 -3.58
C CYS A 190 6.30 -5.92 -3.17
N PRO A 191 7.44 -6.54 -3.52
CA PRO A 191 7.77 -7.88 -3.05
C PRO A 191 7.86 -7.91 -1.52
N GLY A 192 7.23 -8.90 -0.88
CA GLY A 192 7.13 -9.00 0.57
C GLY A 192 8.48 -9.08 1.28
N TYR A 193 9.49 -9.66 0.60
CA TYR A 193 10.87 -9.64 1.09
C TYR A 193 11.44 -8.21 1.14
N ILE A 194 11.23 -7.41 0.10
CA ILE A 194 11.69 -6.02 0.04
C ILE A 194 10.92 -5.17 1.04
N LEU A 195 9.61 -5.40 1.18
CA LEU A 195 8.78 -4.77 2.21
C LEU A 195 9.33 -5.07 3.62
N HIS A 196 9.66 -6.32 3.91
CA HIS A 196 10.29 -6.69 5.18
C HIS A 196 11.63 -5.96 5.40
N ALA A 197 12.48 -5.86 4.38
CA ALA A 197 13.74 -5.12 4.45
C ALA A 197 13.53 -3.64 4.82
N LEU A 198 12.55 -2.97 4.19
CA LEU A 198 12.16 -1.59 4.52
C LEU A 198 11.73 -1.43 5.99
N GLY A 199 10.98 -2.41 6.51
CA GLY A 199 10.59 -2.44 7.93
C GLY A 199 11.81 -2.53 8.85
N VAL A 200 12.75 -3.43 8.54
CA VAL A 200 14.00 -3.60 9.30
C VAL A 200 14.83 -2.32 9.30
N PHE A 201 15.00 -1.67 8.14
CA PHE A 201 15.71 -0.38 8.04
C PHE A 201 15.00 0.74 8.80
N SER A 202 13.67 0.81 8.73
CA SER A 202 12.90 1.80 9.49
C SER A 202 13.08 1.62 11.00
N SER A 203 13.04 0.39 11.50
CA SER A 203 13.33 0.10 12.91
C SER A 203 14.79 0.43 13.29
N CYS A 204 15.75 0.19 12.39
CA CYS A 204 17.14 0.59 12.59
C CYS A 204 17.29 2.11 12.72
N ARG A 205 16.61 2.88 11.86
CA ARG A 205 16.59 4.34 11.91
C ARG A 205 15.96 4.85 13.19
N ASP A 206 14.82 4.29 13.60
CA ASP A 206 14.09 4.77 14.78
C ASP A 206 14.87 4.57 16.08
N PHE A 207 15.76 3.57 16.13
CA PHE A 207 16.75 3.42 17.22
C PHE A 207 17.58 4.70 17.44
N LEU A 208 17.88 5.48 16.40
CA LEU A 208 18.62 6.75 16.51
C LEU A 208 17.83 7.84 17.23
N VAL A 209 16.50 7.75 17.25
CA VAL A 209 15.65 8.78 17.86
C VAL A 209 15.08 8.31 19.20
N SER A 210 15.02 7.00 19.47
CA SER A 210 14.47 6.41 20.70
C SER A 210 15.04 7.01 21.99
N PRO A 211 14.18 7.42 22.95
CA PRO A 211 14.62 8.00 24.21
C PRO A 211 15.12 6.88 25.13
N GLY A 212 16.36 6.98 25.61
CA GLY A 212 16.97 5.98 26.48
C GLY A 212 18.48 5.91 26.31
N LEU A 213 19.18 5.34 27.30
CA LEU A 213 20.62 5.12 27.24
C LEU A 213 20.91 4.02 26.19
N LYS A 214 21.57 4.40 25.10
CA LYS A 214 21.97 3.46 24.05
C LYS A 214 23.34 2.90 24.40
N SER A 215 23.37 1.63 24.79
CA SER A 215 24.64 0.91 24.91
C SER A 215 25.31 0.80 23.55
N GLU A 216 26.64 0.93 23.53
CA GLU A 216 27.47 0.68 22.35
C GLU A 216 27.19 -0.69 21.72
N LYS A 217 26.99 -1.72 22.55
CA LYS A 217 26.60 -3.07 22.10
C LYS A 217 25.26 -3.07 21.34
N ASN A 218 24.29 -2.25 21.75
CA ASN A 218 23.01 -2.17 21.07
C ASN A 218 23.12 -1.43 19.73
N LEU A 219 24.01 -0.42 19.65
CA LEU A 219 24.31 0.27 18.40
C LEU A 219 25.01 -0.65 17.40
N GLU A 220 26.02 -1.39 17.84
CA GLU A 220 26.75 -2.36 17.01
C GLU A 220 25.82 -3.44 16.45
N ALA A 221 24.98 -4.05 17.31
CA ALA A 221 23.99 -5.03 16.87
C ALA A 221 22.99 -4.43 15.85
N ASN A 222 22.65 -3.14 15.99
CA ASN A 222 21.74 -2.47 15.08
C ASN A 222 22.39 -2.16 13.71
N ILE A 223 23.68 -1.82 13.71
CA ILE A 223 24.50 -1.66 12.50
C ILE A 223 24.63 -3.01 11.78
N GLU A 224 25.00 -4.07 12.49
CA GLU A 224 25.13 -5.42 11.92
C GLU A 224 23.81 -5.89 11.29
N ARG A 225 22.69 -5.67 11.99
CA ARG A 225 21.35 -5.98 11.49
C ARG A 225 21.04 -5.23 10.18
N ALA A 226 21.36 -3.94 10.11
CA ALA A 226 21.15 -3.14 8.90
C ALA A 226 22.05 -3.60 7.75
N CYS A 227 23.34 -3.82 8.00
CA CYS A 227 24.31 -4.27 7.01
C CYS A 227 23.98 -5.66 6.45
N SER A 228 23.58 -6.59 7.31
CA SER A 228 23.12 -7.92 6.92
C SER A 228 21.88 -7.84 6.02
N MET A 229 20.90 -7.00 6.39
CA MET A 229 19.69 -6.81 5.58
C MET A 229 19.99 -6.14 4.24
N LEU A 230 20.90 -5.17 4.18
CA LEU A 230 21.33 -4.54 2.93
C LEU A 230 21.99 -5.56 2.00
N THR A 231 22.90 -6.37 2.53
CA THR A 231 23.57 -7.45 1.76
C THR A 231 22.56 -8.44 1.18
N CYS A 232 21.54 -8.81 1.95
CA CYS A 232 20.52 -9.73 1.46
C CYS A 232 19.57 -9.05 0.44
N THR A 233 19.27 -7.76 0.63
CA THR A 233 18.49 -6.95 -0.32
C THR A 233 19.21 -6.83 -1.66
N GLU A 234 20.54 -6.63 -1.66
CA GLU A 234 21.37 -6.61 -2.87
C GLU A 234 21.31 -7.91 -3.67
N LYS A 235 21.25 -9.05 -2.98
CA LYS A 235 21.17 -10.39 -3.56
C LYS A 235 19.77 -10.80 -4.02
N PHE A 236 18.73 -10.01 -3.71
CA PHE A 236 17.36 -10.31 -4.16
C PHE A 236 17.29 -10.31 -5.69
N ASP A 237 16.81 -11.42 -6.28
CA ASP A 237 16.64 -11.57 -7.72
C ASP A 237 15.19 -11.24 -8.13
N SER A 238 15.01 -10.03 -8.65
CA SER A 238 13.72 -9.49 -9.10
C SER A 238 13.09 -10.30 -10.23
N ARG A 239 13.90 -10.88 -11.14
CA ARG A 239 13.41 -11.67 -12.26
C ARG A 239 13.00 -13.07 -11.80
N ALA A 240 13.80 -13.70 -10.94
CA ALA A 240 13.45 -14.99 -10.35
C ALA A 240 12.16 -14.87 -9.50
N TRP A 241 12.03 -13.81 -8.70
CA TRP A 241 10.79 -13.53 -7.96
C TRP A 241 9.60 -13.40 -8.92
N ALA A 242 9.70 -12.57 -9.96
CA ALA A 242 8.60 -12.36 -10.91
C ALA A 242 8.20 -13.65 -11.66
N ALA A 243 9.18 -14.49 -12.00
CA ALA A 243 8.95 -15.77 -12.67
C ALA A 243 8.34 -16.85 -11.75
N ALA A 244 8.60 -16.76 -10.44
CA ALA A 244 8.08 -17.69 -9.44
C ALA A 244 6.65 -17.37 -9.00
N LEU A 245 6.10 -16.21 -9.39
CA LEU A 245 4.72 -15.85 -9.09
C LEU A 245 3.74 -16.84 -9.75
N PRO A 246 2.67 -17.26 -9.03
CA PRO A 246 1.68 -18.15 -9.60
C PRO A 246 1.10 -17.58 -10.90
N GLN A 247 1.13 -18.38 -11.97
CA GLN A 247 0.48 -18.04 -13.23
C GLN A 247 -1.03 -18.01 -12.99
N MET A 248 -1.66 -16.88 -13.33
CA MET A 248 -3.11 -16.73 -13.18
C MET A 248 -3.82 -17.32 -14.40
N SER A 249 -4.93 -18.01 -14.18
CA SER A 249 -5.70 -18.66 -15.23
C SER A 249 -6.39 -17.67 -16.19
N SER A 250 -6.48 -16.39 -15.86
CA SER A 250 -7.30 -15.40 -16.57
C SER A 250 -6.54 -14.31 -17.34
N ALA A 251 -5.22 -14.18 -17.16
CA ALA A 251 -4.41 -13.18 -17.86
C ALA A 251 -2.92 -13.55 -17.86
N PRO A 252 -2.18 -13.28 -18.96
CA PRO A 252 -0.74 -13.51 -18.99
C PRO A 252 -0.03 -12.61 -17.98
N VAL A 253 0.79 -13.23 -17.12
CA VAL A 253 1.64 -12.50 -16.16
C VAL A 253 2.76 -11.81 -16.93
N HIS A 254 2.85 -10.47 -16.85
CA HIS A 254 3.93 -9.69 -17.46
C HIS A 254 5.19 -9.76 -16.61
N VAL A 255 5.89 -10.90 -16.70
CA VAL A 255 7.08 -11.20 -15.88
C VAL A 255 8.13 -10.09 -15.98
N ASP A 256 8.35 -9.53 -17.18
CA ASP A 256 9.34 -8.46 -17.36
C ASP A 256 8.94 -7.16 -16.63
N GLU A 257 7.67 -6.75 -16.70
CA GLU A 257 7.17 -5.54 -16.01
C GLU A 257 7.20 -5.71 -14.50
N LEU A 258 6.84 -6.90 -14.01
CA LEU A 258 6.92 -7.24 -12.59
C LEU A 258 8.37 -7.29 -12.11
N ALA A 259 9.29 -7.81 -12.90
CA ALA A 259 10.71 -7.80 -12.58
C ALA A 259 11.26 -6.37 -12.51
N ILE A 260 10.86 -5.49 -13.43
CA ILE A 260 11.22 -4.06 -13.39
C ILE A 260 10.64 -3.40 -12.14
N LEU A 261 9.36 -3.64 -11.81
CA LEU A 261 8.72 -3.10 -10.61
C LEU A 261 9.42 -3.54 -9.33
N ALA A 262 9.74 -4.84 -9.22
CA ALA A 262 10.49 -5.37 -8.09
C ALA A 262 11.90 -4.76 -7.99
N GLU A 263 12.56 -4.52 -9.12
CA GLU A 263 13.87 -3.88 -9.16
C GLU A 263 13.81 -2.41 -8.71
N VAL A 264 12.74 -1.68 -9.06
CA VAL A 264 12.48 -0.31 -8.56
C VAL A 264 12.39 -0.31 -7.04
N TYR A 265 11.58 -1.20 -6.46
CA TYR A 265 11.47 -1.33 -5.00
C TYR A 265 12.79 -1.74 -4.35
N LYS A 266 13.52 -2.69 -4.94
CA LYS A 266 14.84 -3.13 -4.46
C LYS A 266 15.83 -1.97 -4.39
N ILE A 267 15.95 -1.19 -5.46
CA ILE A 267 16.88 -0.05 -5.51
C ILE A 267 16.47 1.03 -4.50
N GLY A 268 15.17 1.33 -4.39
CA GLY A 268 14.66 2.24 -3.36
C GLY A 268 15.05 1.78 -1.94
N ALA A 269 14.88 0.49 -1.65
CA ALA A 269 15.26 -0.09 -0.36
C ALA A 269 16.78 -0.05 -0.12
N GLN A 270 17.61 -0.27 -1.14
CA GLN A 270 19.07 -0.14 -1.05
C GLN A 270 19.49 1.29 -0.70
N ILE A 271 18.92 2.29 -1.40
CA ILE A 271 19.21 3.71 -1.14
C ILE A 271 18.81 4.06 0.30
N PHE A 272 17.61 3.67 0.71
CA PHE A 272 17.12 3.92 2.07
C PHE A 272 17.99 3.23 3.13
N GLY A 273 18.24 1.93 2.99
CA GLY A 273 19.07 1.15 3.91
C GLY A 273 20.48 1.70 4.04
N ARG A 274 21.11 2.13 2.94
CA ARG A 274 22.42 2.78 2.97
C ARG A 274 22.40 4.10 3.75
N ARG A 275 21.37 4.93 3.55
CA ARG A 275 21.21 6.18 4.33
C ARG A 275 21.02 5.92 5.82
N VAL A 276 20.32 4.84 6.18
CA VAL A 276 20.16 4.44 7.58
C VAL A 276 21.49 3.99 8.18
N ILE A 277 22.27 3.16 7.46
CA ILE A 277 23.60 2.71 7.91
C ILE A 277 24.55 3.89 8.08
N ASP A 278 24.61 4.77 7.08
CA ASP A 278 25.40 6.00 7.11
C ASP A 278 25.07 6.83 8.36
N ALA A 279 23.78 7.01 8.68
CA ALA A 279 23.34 7.72 9.88
C ALA A 279 23.70 6.99 11.19
N LEU A 280 23.73 5.65 11.20
CA LEU A 280 24.11 4.85 12.36
C LEU A 280 25.62 4.91 12.64
N VAL A 281 26.44 4.94 11.59
CA VAL A 281 27.91 4.98 11.68
C VAL A 281 28.43 6.42 11.81
N GLY A 282 27.64 7.42 11.41
CA GLY A 282 28.05 8.82 11.37
C GLY A 282 28.90 9.17 10.14
N GLU A 283 28.86 8.34 9.10
CA GLU A 283 29.63 8.50 7.86
C GLU A 283 28.69 8.69 6.68
N THR A 284 29.07 9.53 5.69
CA THR A 284 28.28 9.66 4.45
C THR A 284 28.99 8.95 3.32
N THR A 285 28.45 7.84 2.85
CA THR A 285 28.98 7.18 1.66
C THR A 285 28.43 7.84 0.38
N VAL A 286 29.34 8.35 -0.45
CA VAL A 286 29.03 9.10 -1.68
C VAL A 286 29.05 8.18 -2.91
N GLN A 287 29.95 7.20 -2.96
CA GLN A 287 30.37 6.54 -4.21
C GLN A 287 29.31 5.63 -4.89
N ASN A 288 28.23 5.24 -4.21
CA ASN A 288 27.22 4.32 -4.75
C ASN A 288 25.80 4.90 -4.86
N LYS A 289 25.55 6.14 -4.46
CA LYS A 289 24.18 6.70 -4.46
C LYS A 289 23.75 7.18 -5.84
N ASP A 290 24.66 7.82 -6.58
CA ASP A 290 24.32 8.45 -7.86
C ASP A 290 23.93 7.42 -8.93
N HIS A 291 24.67 6.31 -9.02
CA HIS A 291 24.34 5.26 -10.00
C HIS A 291 23.00 4.57 -9.69
N LEU A 292 22.68 4.33 -8.41
CA LEU A 292 21.41 3.73 -8.00
C LEU A 292 20.24 4.68 -8.29
N VAL A 293 20.39 5.98 -8.02
CA VAL A 293 19.37 6.98 -8.32
C VAL A 293 19.15 7.09 -9.83
N HIS A 294 20.20 7.16 -10.64
CA HIS A 294 20.06 7.18 -12.10
C HIS A 294 19.38 5.93 -12.63
N ARG A 295 19.77 4.75 -12.12
CA ARG A 295 19.14 3.48 -12.49
C ARG A 295 17.66 3.42 -12.09
N LEU A 296 17.32 3.90 -10.89
CA LEU A 296 15.95 3.98 -10.40
C LEU A 296 15.09 4.85 -11.32
N VAL A 297 15.56 6.05 -11.66
CA VAL A 297 14.86 6.98 -12.57
C VAL A 297 14.64 6.34 -13.94
N GLY A 298 15.66 5.68 -14.50
CA GLY A 298 15.56 4.99 -15.79
C GLY A 298 14.52 3.85 -15.78
N LEU A 299 14.46 3.07 -14.71
CA LEU A 299 13.47 1.98 -14.57
C LEU A 299 12.04 2.52 -14.41
N ILE A 300 11.86 3.60 -13.64
CA ILE A 300 10.56 4.27 -13.49
C ILE A 300 10.07 4.80 -14.84
N GLN A 301 10.96 5.42 -15.62
CA GLN A 301 10.63 5.88 -16.98
C GLN A 301 10.25 4.73 -17.91
N ALA A 302 10.95 3.60 -17.84
CA ALA A 302 10.61 2.41 -18.62
C ALA A 302 9.21 1.87 -18.28
N LEU A 303 8.86 1.81 -16.98
CA LEU A 303 7.52 1.43 -16.53
C LEU A 303 6.44 2.39 -17.04
N LEU A 304 6.67 3.70 -16.92
CA LEU A 304 5.75 4.73 -17.39
C LEU A 304 5.53 4.68 -18.92
N HIS A 305 6.56 4.35 -19.68
CA HIS A 305 6.44 4.21 -21.13
C HIS A 305 5.63 2.96 -21.50
N ALA A 306 5.89 1.83 -20.84
CA ALA A 306 5.15 0.59 -21.06
C ALA A 306 3.64 0.74 -20.77
N THR A 307 3.29 1.46 -19.70
CA THR A 307 1.88 1.70 -19.32
C THR A 307 1.17 2.65 -20.29
N LYS A 308 1.83 3.73 -20.74
CA LYS A 308 1.27 4.68 -21.72
C LYS A 308 1.00 4.02 -23.08
N TYR A 309 1.94 3.22 -23.58
CA TYR A 309 1.78 2.50 -24.85
C TYR A 309 0.56 1.58 -24.80
N ARG A 310 0.33 0.90 -23.67
CA ARG A 310 -0.82 0.03 -23.48
C ARG A 310 -2.15 0.78 -23.42
N GLN A 311 -2.22 1.89 -22.69
CA GLN A 311 -3.41 2.74 -22.67
C GLN A 311 -3.75 3.28 -24.07
N GLY A 312 -2.73 3.61 -24.87
CA GLY A 312 -2.89 4.00 -26.28
C GLY A 312 -3.45 2.85 -27.14
N ALA A 313 -2.92 1.64 -27.00
CA ALA A 313 -3.38 0.46 -27.74
C ALA A 313 -4.82 0.04 -27.37
N ASP A 314 -5.17 0.07 -26.08
CA ASP A 314 -6.51 -0.28 -25.60
C ASP A 314 -7.56 0.77 -26.03
N ASN A 315 -7.18 2.05 -26.12
CA ASN A 315 -8.06 3.12 -26.60
C ASN A 315 -8.35 3.04 -28.12
N LEU A 316 -7.45 2.44 -28.91
CA LEU A 316 -7.72 2.13 -30.32
C LEU A 316 -8.55 0.85 -30.50
N GLY A 317 -8.49 -0.09 -29.55
CA GLY A 317 -9.18 -1.38 -29.61
C GLY A 317 -10.59 -1.40 -29.03
N ASN A 318 -10.99 -0.43 -28.18
CA ASN A 318 -12.15 -0.62 -27.31
C ASN A 318 -13.13 0.57 -27.32
N LYS A 319 -13.85 0.77 -28.43
CA LYS A 319 -15.03 1.66 -28.49
C LYS A 319 -16.29 1.08 -27.84
N TYR A 320 -16.28 -0.18 -27.38
CA TYR A 320 -17.44 -0.77 -26.72
C TYR A 320 -17.02 -1.71 -25.58
N THR A 321 -17.33 -1.27 -24.35
CA THR A 321 -17.47 -2.02 -23.09
C THR A 321 -16.25 -2.23 -22.17
N LYS A 322 -16.55 -1.99 -20.87
CA LYS A 322 -15.83 -2.27 -19.60
C LYS A 322 -14.76 -1.28 -19.14
N GLY A 323 -15.16 -0.46 -18.15
CA GLY A 323 -14.27 0.35 -17.32
C GLY A 323 -13.31 -0.54 -16.53
N ASN A 324 -12.02 -0.33 -16.76
CA ASN A 324 -10.96 -1.21 -16.31
C ASN A 324 -10.29 -0.66 -15.04
N LEU A 325 -10.85 -0.99 -13.87
CA LEU A 325 -10.32 -0.66 -12.53
C LEU A 325 -8.86 -1.14 -12.31
N ALA A 326 -8.38 -2.10 -13.11
CA ALA A 326 -7.06 -2.70 -13.03
C ALA A 326 -5.90 -1.75 -13.40
N GLY A 327 -6.12 -0.87 -14.39
CA GLY A 327 -5.12 0.13 -14.81
C GLY A 327 -4.94 1.25 -13.78
N TYR A 328 -5.94 1.47 -12.93
CA TYR A 328 -6.00 2.59 -11.99
C TYR A 328 -5.24 2.31 -10.67
N ALA A 329 -5.16 1.05 -10.23
CA ALA A 329 -4.33 0.67 -9.07
C ALA A 329 -2.81 0.75 -9.36
N TRP A 330 -2.41 0.71 -10.64
CA TRP A 330 -1.03 0.94 -11.06
C TRP A 330 -0.62 2.42 -10.93
N ASN A 331 -1.52 3.35 -11.27
CA ASN A 331 -1.26 4.79 -11.09
C ASN A 331 -1.13 5.18 -9.61
N VAL A 332 -1.91 4.57 -8.70
CA VAL A 332 -1.75 4.82 -7.25
C VAL A 332 -0.37 4.39 -6.75
N SER A 333 0.20 3.31 -7.30
CA SER A 333 1.54 2.86 -6.88
C SER A 333 2.66 3.75 -7.38
N VAL A 334 2.44 4.47 -8.49
CA VAL A 334 3.41 5.42 -9.06
C VAL A 334 3.23 6.82 -8.45
N GLU A 335 1.99 7.25 -8.17
CA GLU A 335 1.68 8.54 -7.52
C GLU A 335 1.95 8.54 -6.01
N VAL A 336 2.00 7.38 -5.34
CA VAL A 336 2.35 7.27 -3.91
C VAL A 336 3.87 7.07 -3.71
N VAL A 337 4.60 6.69 -4.76
CA VAL A 337 6.06 6.47 -4.73
C VAL A 337 6.85 7.68 -5.29
N LEU A 338 6.17 8.61 -5.96
CA LEU A 338 6.70 9.90 -6.43
C LEU A 338 6.15 11.05 -5.58
#